data_AF-A0AA88V9H5-F1
#
_entry.id   AF-A0AA88V9H5-F1
#
_cell.length_a   1.000
_cell.length_b   1.000
_cell.length_c   1.000
_cell.angle_alpha   90.00
_cell.angle_beta   90.00
_cell.angle_gamma   90.00
#
_symmetry.space_group_name_H-M   'P 1'
#
loop_
_entity.id
_entity.type
_entity.pdbx_description
1 polymer ?
#
loop_
_entity_poly.entity_id
_entity_poly.type
_entity_poly.pdbx_seq_one_letter_code
_entity_poly.pdbx_strand_id
1 'polypeptide(L)'
;MAPNTKEAATELLPLLGVYTDGTLERLVSSPFVPKTLDETITGVSSKDISISSDVSARLYLPKHGHTDDSQKLPILVYFRLGFCAGSTFSSDHHRYINTLVSQVKILAISVEYRLAQEHPLLTAYEDSRTVLQWVSSHKVRNNIDLESRGICPIIGSFNPVIYHKFRWELQLSGASATNTDHVKGSFLDQEPWLLDHVDFERLFIDGDTTGANIVHNITLRAGIENLHGNAKILGHSFVNRISGARS
;
A
#
# COMPACT_ATOMS: atom_id res chain seq x y z
N MET A 1 34.17 -33.45 -13.18
CA MET A 1 33.70 -32.09 -13.48
C MET A 1 34.08 -31.21 -12.30
N ALA A 2 34.94 -30.22 -12.50
CA ALA A 2 35.29 -29.28 -11.44
C ALA A 2 34.06 -28.41 -11.11
N PRO A 3 33.82 -28.05 -9.84
CA PRO A 3 32.74 -27.14 -9.49
C PRO A 3 33.03 -25.78 -10.13
N ASN A 4 32.11 -25.33 -10.99
CA ASN A 4 32.19 -24.06 -11.70
C ASN A 4 32.17 -22.92 -10.68
N THR A 5 33.34 -22.43 -10.29
CA THR A 5 33.48 -21.43 -9.23
C THR A 5 33.19 -20.07 -9.87
N LYS A 6 31.97 -19.55 -9.65
CA LYS A 6 31.62 -18.21 -10.14
C LYS A 6 32.37 -17.17 -9.32
N GLU A 7 33.14 -16.32 -10.00
CA GLU A 7 33.91 -15.24 -9.36
C GLU A 7 32.97 -14.06 -9.07
N ALA A 8 32.93 -13.59 -7.82
CA ALA A 8 32.06 -12.50 -7.41
C ALA A 8 32.63 -11.14 -7.85
N ALA A 9 31.85 -10.37 -8.63
CA ALA A 9 32.17 -9.00 -9.02
C ALA A 9 31.84 -8.00 -7.91
N THR A 10 30.73 -8.21 -7.19
CA THR A 10 30.34 -7.42 -6.02
C THR A 10 29.40 -8.24 -5.15
N GLU A 11 29.67 -8.26 -3.85
CA GLU A 11 28.81 -8.93 -2.89
C GLU A 11 28.18 -7.89 -1.95
N LEU A 12 26.86 -7.85 -1.91
CA LEU A 12 26.08 -7.13 -0.91
C LEU A 12 25.49 -8.15 0.05
N LEU A 13 26.34 -8.92 0.72
CA LEU A 13 25.89 -9.94 1.66
C LEU A 13 25.10 -9.32 2.81
N PRO A 14 24.01 -9.96 3.27
CA PRO A 14 23.50 -11.26 2.81
C PRO A 14 22.53 -11.18 1.61
N LEU A 15 22.31 -10.01 1.02
CA LEU A 15 21.19 -9.71 0.11
C LEU A 15 21.41 -10.16 -1.35
N LEU A 16 22.57 -9.87 -1.92
CA LEU A 16 22.81 -10.03 -3.36
C LEU A 16 24.26 -10.41 -3.66
N GLY A 17 24.45 -11.45 -4.47
CA GLY A 17 25.70 -11.77 -5.15
C GLY A 17 25.63 -11.31 -6.60
N VAL A 18 26.58 -10.47 -7.01
CA VAL A 18 26.79 -10.07 -8.41
C VAL A 18 28.07 -10.74 -8.89
N TYR A 19 27.97 -11.57 -9.92
CA TYR A 19 29.10 -12.33 -10.45
C TYR A 19 29.72 -11.64 -11.68
N THR A 20 30.99 -11.94 -11.97
CA THR A 20 31.74 -11.36 -13.10
C THR A 20 31.15 -11.71 -14.46
N ASP A 21 30.40 -12.81 -14.56
CA ASP A 21 29.63 -13.21 -15.73
C ASP A 21 28.32 -12.41 -15.92
N GLY A 22 28.05 -11.43 -15.03
CA GLY A 22 26.84 -10.63 -15.00
C GLY A 22 25.63 -11.34 -14.37
N THR A 23 25.78 -12.59 -13.91
CA THR A 23 24.69 -13.29 -13.22
C THR A 23 24.46 -12.70 -11.83
N LEU A 24 23.18 -12.68 -11.45
CA LEU A 24 22.73 -12.18 -10.17
C LEU A 24 22.14 -13.33 -9.36
N GLU A 25 22.53 -13.40 -8.10
CA GLU A 25 21.96 -14.32 -7.14
C GLU A 25 21.40 -13.56 -5.95
N ARG A 26 20.10 -13.75 -5.70
CA ARG A 26 19.43 -13.20 -4.52
C ARG A 26 19.65 -14.18 -3.38
N LEU A 27 20.50 -13.79 -2.44
CA LEU A 27 21.02 -14.66 -1.39
C LEU A 27 20.10 -14.71 -0.16
N VAL A 28 19.30 -13.66 0.07
CA VAL A 28 18.14 -13.74 0.98
C VAL A 28 16.94 -14.25 0.21
N SER A 29 16.61 -15.52 0.41
CA SER A 29 15.39 -16.13 -0.10
C SER A 29 14.70 -16.88 1.04
N SER A 30 13.49 -16.46 1.37
CA SER A 30 12.56 -17.23 2.21
C SER A 30 11.51 -17.85 1.29
N PRO A 31 11.06 -19.09 1.53
CA PRO A 31 10.07 -19.75 0.69
C PRO A 31 8.78 -18.93 0.63
N PHE A 32 8.11 -18.97 -0.53
CA PHE A 32 6.82 -18.31 -0.70
C PHE A 32 5.73 -19.11 -0.01
N VAL A 33 4.79 -18.39 0.63
CA VAL A 33 3.65 -18.99 1.33
C VAL A 33 2.33 -18.51 0.71
N PRO A 34 1.34 -19.40 0.58
CA PRO A 34 0.04 -19.03 0.07
C PRO A 34 -0.69 -18.08 1.02
N LYS A 35 -1.65 -17.33 0.49
CA LYS A 35 -2.64 -16.61 1.29
C LYS A 35 -3.49 -17.60 2.13
N THR A 36 -3.90 -17.16 3.30
CA THR A 36 -4.63 -17.99 4.27
C THR A 36 -5.87 -17.25 4.77
N LEU A 37 -7.06 -17.64 4.33
CA LEU A 37 -8.31 -16.94 4.70
C LEU A 37 -8.77 -17.21 6.14
N ASP A 38 -8.31 -18.27 6.78
CA ASP A 38 -8.77 -18.68 8.10
C ASP A 38 -7.64 -19.23 8.98
N GLU A 39 -6.58 -18.44 9.21
CA GLU A 39 -5.46 -18.90 10.03
C GLU A 39 -5.91 -19.09 11.48
N THR A 40 -5.79 -20.31 11.99
CA THR A 40 -6.27 -20.68 13.33
C THR A 40 -5.31 -20.28 14.45
N ILE A 41 -4.01 -20.13 14.13
CA ILE A 41 -2.97 -19.83 15.12
C ILE A 41 -3.00 -18.35 15.51
N THR A 42 -2.94 -17.47 14.50
CA THR A 42 -2.89 -16.02 14.71
C THR A 42 -4.28 -15.38 14.68
N GLY A 43 -5.27 -16.08 14.13
CA GLY A 43 -6.59 -15.52 13.87
C GLY A 43 -6.58 -14.45 12.78
N VAL A 44 -5.60 -14.46 11.86
CA VAL A 44 -5.47 -13.48 10.79
C VAL A 44 -5.81 -14.11 9.45
N SER A 45 -6.69 -13.46 8.71
CA SER A 45 -7.03 -13.81 7.34
C SER A 45 -6.14 -13.01 6.40
N SER A 46 -5.59 -13.62 5.35
CA SER A 46 -4.77 -12.95 4.35
C SER A 46 -5.25 -13.25 2.93
N LYS A 47 -5.06 -12.27 2.04
CA LYS A 47 -5.37 -12.40 0.62
C LYS A 47 -4.45 -11.56 -0.25
N ASP A 48 -4.22 -12.04 -1.46
CA ASP A 48 -3.41 -11.36 -2.48
C ASP A 48 -4.32 -10.60 -3.43
N ILE A 49 -3.96 -9.36 -3.76
CA ILE A 49 -4.68 -8.49 -4.68
C ILE A 49 -3.74 -7.89 -5.72
N SER A 50 -4.28 -7.56 -6.90
CA SER A 50 -3.61 -6.75 -7.92
C SER A 50 -4.19 -5.34 -7.86
N ILE A 51 -3.34 -4.35 -7.62
CA ILE A 51 -3.73 -2.94 -7.52
C ILE A 51 -3.59 -2.25 -8.89
N SER A 52 -2.56 -2.62 -9.64
CA SER A 52 -2.35 -2.23 -11.04
C SER A 52 -1.82 -3.42 -11.84
N SER A 53 -1.41 -3.20 -13.09
CA SER A 53 -0.73 -4.23 -13.89
C SER A 53 0.60 -4.68 -13.29
N ASP A 54 1.25 -3.79 -12.54
CA ASP A 54 2.65 -3.95 -12.10
C ASP A 54 2.78 -4.03 -10.58
N VAL A 55 1.72 -3.70 -9.84
CA VAL A 55 1.74 -3.58 -8.38
C VAL A 55 0.70 -4.52 -7.78
N SER A 56 1.17 -5.36 -6.88
CA SER A 56 0.34 -6.27 -6.09
C SER A 56 0.56 -6.03 -4.60
N ALA A 57 -0.33 -6.58 -3.79
CA ALA A 57 -0.23 -6.50 -2.33
C ALA A 57 -0.84 -7.71 -1.66
N ARG A 58 -0.42 -7.98 -0.42
CA ARG A 58 -1.09 -8.91 0.48
C ARG A 58 -1.80 -8.16 1.58
N LEU A 59 -3.11 -8.37 1.68
CA LEU A 59 -3.96 -7.86 2.74
C LEU A 59 -3.98 -8.84 3.91
N TYR A 60 -4.13 -8.29 5.11
CA TYR A 60 -4.24 -9.01 6.37
C TYR A 60 -5.36 -8.42 7.21
N LEU A 61 -6.31 -9.26 7.60
CA LEU A 61 -7.50 -8.89 8.37
C LEU A 61 -7.56 -9.74 9.65
N PRO A 62 -7.53 -9.13 10.84
CA PRO A 62 -7.68 -9.87 12.09
C PRO A 62 -9.15 -10.29 12.30
N LYS A 63 -9.39 -11.54 12.69
CA LYS A 63 -10.75 -12.08 12.95
C LYS A 63 -11.47 -11.42 14.13
N HIS A 64 -10.73 -11.00 15.16
CA HIS A 64 -11.28 -10.45 16.39
C HIS A 64 -10.64 -9.10 16.64
N GLY A 65 -11.29 -8.04 16.17
CA GLY A 65 -10.81 -6.66 16.27
C GLY A 65 -11.43 -5.88 17.42
N HIS A 66 -12.74 -6.04 17.65
CA HIS A 66 -13.49 -5.29 18.64
C HIS A 66 -14.63 -6.11 19.24
N THR A 67 -15.01 -5.80 20.48
CA THR A 67 -16.18 -6.36 21.19
C THR A 67 -17.52 -5.86 20.62
N ASP A 68 -17.47 -4.98 19.62
CA ASP A 68 -18.61 -4.33 19.00
C ASP A 68 -18.45 -4.43 17.47
N ASP A 69 -19.38 -5.10 16.80
CA ASP A 69 -19.37 -5.36 15.35
C ASP A 69 -19.42 -4.05 14.51
N SER A 70 -19.68 -2.91 15.15
CA SER A 70 -19.74 -1.59 14.52
C SER A 70 -18.41 -0.86 14.44
N GLN A 71 -17.38 -1.28 15.16
CA GLN A 71 -16.13 -0.53 15.26
C GLN A 71 -15.16 -0.85 14.12
N LYS A 72 -14.89 0.14 13.25
CA LYS A 72 -13.91 0.04 12.17
C LYS A 72 -12.46 0.06 12.70
N LEU A 73 -11.59 -0.66 12.00
CA LEU A 73 -10.17 -0.85 12.29
C LEU A 73 -9.31 0.28 11.72
N PRO A 74 -8.18 0.62 12.37
CA PRO A 74 -7.12 1.36 11.68
C PRO A 74 -6.58 0.57 10.48
N ILE A 75 -5.88 1.26 9.59
CA ILE A 75 -5.21 0.65 8.44
C ILE A 75 -3.71 0.95 8.45
N LEU A 76 -2.90 -0.06 8.17
CA LEU A 76 -1.46 0.02 8.02
C LEU A 76 -1.05 -0.32 6.59
N VAL A 77 -0.33 0.58 5.92
CA VAL A 77 0.37 0.26 4.67
C VAL A 77 1.84 0.02 4.98
N TYR A 78 2.29 -1.22 4.76
CA TYR A 78 3.62 -1.69 5.11
C TYR A 78 4.51 -1.82 3.88
N PHE A 79 5.70 -1.21 3.94
CA PHE A 79 6.73 -1.27 2.91
C PHE A 79 7.91 -2.11 3.37
N ARG A 80 8.14 -3.24 2.71
CA ARG A 80 9.18 -4.21 3.08
C ARG A 80 10.61 -3.75 2.83
N LEU A 81 11.56 -4.45 3.46
CA LEU A 81 13.00 -4.38 3.21
C LEU A 81 13.42 -4.88 1.82
N GLY A 82 14.64 -4.53 1.44
CA GLY A 82 15.35 -5.09 0.30
C GLY A 82 14.87 -4.54 -1.04
N PHE A 83 15.16 -3.26 -1.33
CA PHE A 83 14.87 -2.65 -2.65
C PHE A 83 15.20 -3.59 -3.83
N CYS A 84 16.19 -4.47 -3.71
CA CYS A 84 16.62 -5.44 -4.73
C CYS A 84 16.33 -6.94 -4.42
N ALA A 85 15.81 -7.29 -3.24
CA ALA A 85 15.63 -8.68 -2.82
C ALA A 85 14.44 -8.88 -1.86
N GLY A 86 13.92 -10.11 -1.79
CA GLY A 86 12.77 -10.46 -0.96
C GLY A 86 11.41 -10.25 -1.64
N SER A 87 10.35 -10.68 -0.95
CA SER A 87 8.96 -10.59 -1.43
C SER A 87 8.00 -10.53 -0.24
N THR A 88 6.91 -9.80 -0.38
CA THR A 88 5.76 -9.78 0.54
C THR A 88 5.15 -11.17 0.72
N PHE A 89 5.30 -12.04 -0.30
CA PHE A 89 4.77 -13.40 -0.27
C PHE A 89 5.69 -14.40 0.41
N SER A 90 6.85 -13.96 0.92
CA SER A 90 7.79 -14.80 1.66
C SER A 90 7.30 -15.15 3.07
N SER A 91 7.63 -16.36 3.53
CA SER A 91 7.25 -16.91 4.84
C SER A 91 7.62 -16.02 6.02
N ASP A 92 8.85 -15.49 6.06
CA ASP A 92 9.30 -14.67 7.20
C ASP A 92 8.56 -13.33 7.27
N HIS A 93 8.37 -12.68 6.11
CA HIS A 93 7.56 -11.45 6.03
C HIS A 93 6.11 -11.73 6.42
N HIS A 94 5.53 -12.80 5.90
CA HIS A 94 4.15 -13.20 6.21
C HIS A 94 3.95 -13.46 7.71
N ARG A 95 4.89 -14.18 8.36
CA ARG A 95 4.85 -14.46 9.81
C ARG A 95 4.94 -13.17 10.63
N TYR A 96 5.81 -12.25 10.25
CA TYR A 96 5.96 -10.96 10.92
C TYR A 96 4.66 -10.16 10.89
N ILE A 97 4.07 -9.98 9.70
CA ILE A 97 2.85 -9.19 9.55
C ILE A 97 1.64 -9.87 10.21
N ASN A 98 1.52 -11.20 10.15
CA ASN A 98 0.46 -11.91 10.90
C ASN A 98 0.56 -11.67 12.41
N THR A 99 1.77 -11.72 12.96
CA THR A 99 2.00 -11.46 14.39
C THR A 99 1.61 -10.03 14.75
N LEU A 100 2.05 -9.06 13.95
CA LEU A 100 1.74 -7.63 14.12
C LEU A 100 0.21 -7.38 14.08
N VAL A 101 -0.46 -7.86 13.04
CA VAL A 101 -1.91 -7.69 12.83
C VAL A 101 -2.72 -8.35 13.94
N SER A 102 -2.31 -9.55 14.38
CA SER A 102 -2.97 -10.27 15.47
C SER A 102 -2.87 -9.53 16.80
N GLN A 103 -1.73 -8.90 17.10
CA GLN A 103 -1.49 -8.20 18.35
C GLN A 103 -2.11 -6.80 18.38
N VAL A 104 -1.94 -6.02 17.31
CA VAL A 104 -2.33 -4.60 17.25
C VAL A 104 -3.80 -4.41 16.85
N LYS A 105 -4.43 -5.43 16.26
CA LYS A 105 -5.81 -5.37 15.72
C LYS A 105 -5.95 -4.27 14.67
N ILE A 106 -5.15 -4.38 13.62
CA ILE A 106 -5.08 -3.43 12.51
C ILE A 106 -5.26 -4.18 11.19
N LEU A 107 -5.95 -3.59 10.20
CA LEU A 107 -5.90 -4.13 8.84
C LEU A 107 -4.56 -3.72 8.22
N ALA A 108 -3.77 -4.68 7.74
CA ALA A 108 -2.49 -4.37 7.10
C ALA A 108 -2.50 -4.67 5.59
N ILE A 109 -1.81 -3.84 4.83
CA ILE A 109 -1.52 -4.01 3.40
C ILE A 109 0.01 -4.06 3.27
N SER A 110 0.56 -5.23 2.96
CA SER A 110 1.97 -5.34 2.59
C SER A 110 2.14 -5.15 1.09
N VAL A 111 2.98 -4.19 0.70
CA VAL A 111 3.15 -3.78 -0.70
C VAL A 111 4.22 -4.62 -1.40
N GLU A 112 3.85 -5.25 -2.51
CA GLU A 112 4.78 -5.89 -3.43
C GLU A 112 5.13 -4.92 -4.56
N TYR A 113 6.07 -4.03 -4.26
CA TYR A 113 6.63 -3.08 -5.22
C TYR A 113 7.74 -3.73 -6.06
N ARG A 114 8.00 -3.16 -7.24
CA ARG A 114 9.03 -3.67 -8.16
C ARG A 114 10.44 -3.48 -7.61
N LEU A 115 11.28 -4.48 -7.84
CA LEU A 115 12.65 -4.50 -7.36
C LEU A 115 13.57 -3.60 -8.19
N ALA A 116 14.44 -2.88 -7.49
CA ALA A 116 15.56 -2.14 -8.05
C ALA A 116 16.54 -3.10 -8.75
N GLN A 117 17.21 -2.59 -9.80
CA GLN A 117 18.05 -3.28 -10.79
C GLN A 117 17.30 -3.77 -12.03
N GLU A 118 16.12 -4.37 -11.89
CA GLU A 118 15.20 -4.61 -13.01
C GLU A 118 14.48 -3.32 -13.41
N HIS A 119 14.22 -2.48 -12.42
CA HIS A 119 13.62 -1.16 -12.57
C HIS A 119 14.47 -0.09 -11.84
N PRO A 120 14.39 1.18 -12.26
CA PRO A 120 14.98 2.29 -11.52
C PRO A 120 14.48 2.32 -10.07
N LEU A 121 15.33 2.73 -9.12
CA LEU A 121 14.95 2.80 -7.70
C LEU A 121 13.70 3.68 -7.47
N LEU A 122 13.51 4.71 -8.29
CA LEU A 122 12.35 5.59 -8.25
C LEU A 122 11.02 4.82 -8.44
N THR A 123 11.03 3.72 -9.18
CA THR A 123 9.84 2.89 -9.42
C THR A 123 9.22 2.35 -8.14
N ALA A 124 10.04 1.93 -7.16
CA ALA A 124 9.52 1.46 -5.88
C ALA A 124 8.74 2.55 -5.11
N TYR A 125 9.17 3.81 -5.22
CA TYR A 125 8.46 4.94 -4.61
C TYR A 125 7.15 5.24 -5.34
N GLU A 126 7.13 5.16 -6.68
CA GLU A 126 5.92 5.38 -7.47
C GLU A 126 4.89 4.25 -7.29
N ASP A 127 5.34 2.99 -7.18
CA ASP A 127 4.48 1.85 -6.86
C ASP A 127 3.85 2.02 -5.48
N SER A 128 4.66 2.40 -4.50
CA SER A 128 4.22 2.65 -3.12
C SER A 128 3.22 3.81 -3.03
N ARG A 129 3.43 4.87 -3.81
CA ARG A 129 2.50 5.99 -3.95
C ARG A 129 1.19 5.54 -4.59
N THR A 130 1.27 4.72 -5.65
CA THR A 130 0.09 4.17 -6.34
C THR A 130 -0.79 3.40 -5.36
N VAL A 131 -0.19 2.56 -4.49
CA VAL A 131 -0.94 1.87 -3.44
C VAL A 131 -1.64 2.85 -2.50
N LEU A 132 -0.97 3.91 -2.04
CA LEU A 132 -1.60 4.88 -1.13
C LEU A 132 -2.74 5.66 -1.78
N GLN A 133 -2.61 6.02 -3.06
CA GLN A 133 -3.70 6.66 -3.81
C GLN A 133 -4.87 5.70 -4.03
N TRP A 134 -4.58 4.42 -4.27
CA TRP A 134 -5.58 3.38 -4.35
C TRP A 134 -6.31 3.19 -3.01
N VAL A 135 -5.60 3.07 -1.89
CA VAL A 135 -6.19 2.97 -0.54
C VAL A 135 -7.09 4.17 -0.25
N SER A 136 -6.59 5.39 -0.46
CA SER A 136 -7.33 6.61 -0.16
C SER A 136 -8.54 6.83 -1.08
N SER A 137 -8.54 6.27 -2.29
CA SER A 137 -9.72 6.32 -3.18
C SER A 137 -10.96 5.63 -2.58
N HIS A 138 -10.77 4.66 -1.70
CA HIS A 138 -11.86 3.96 -1.01
C HIS A 138 -12.58 4.89 -0.01
N LYS A 139 -11.89 5.87 0.56
CA LYS A 139 -12.49 6.90 1.45
C LYS A 139 -13.48 7.78 0.69
N VAL A 140 -13.07 8.30 -0.48
CA VAL A 140 -13.91 9.17 -1.32
C VAL A 140 -15.25 8.48 -1.61
N ARG A 141 -15.19 7.21 -1.97
CA ARG A 141 -16.37 6.48 -2.41
C ARG A 141 -17.25 6.02 -1.26
N ASN A 142 -16.67 5.64 -0.12
CA ASN A 142 -17.46 5.39 1.09
C ASN A 142 -18.30 6.62 1.45
N ASN A 143 -17.75 7.84 1.31
CA ASN A 143 -18.52 9.06 1.55
C ASN A 143 -19.68 9.24 0.54
N ILE A 144 -19.45 8.99 -0.76
CA ILE A 144 -20.49 9.06 -1.80
C ILE A 144 -21.59 8.01 -1.56
N ASP A 145 -21.23 6.78 -1.21
CA ASP A 145 -22.19 5.71 -0.95
C ASP A 145 -23.03 6.02 0.30
N LEU A 146 -22.45 6.62 1.35
CA LEU A 146 -23.18 7.08 2.52
C LEU A 146 -24.15 8.24 2.19
N GLU A 147 -23.72 9.21 1.39
CA GLU A 147 -24.57 10.31 0.92
C GLU A 147 -25.74 9.82 0.06
N SER A 148 -25.49 8.88 -0.86
CA SER A 148 -26.53 8.29 -1.71
C SER A 148 -27.53 7.43 -0.93
N ARG A 149 -27.12 6.86 0.22
CA ARG A 149 -27.99 6.14 1.16
C ARG A 149 -28.75 7.05 2.13
N GLY A 150 -28.59 8.38 2.02
CA GLY A 150 -29.25 9.36 2.89
C GLY A 150 -28.68 9.42 4.32
N ILE A 151 -27.51 8.81 4.56
CA ILE A 151 -26.83 8.85 5.85
C ILE A 151 -25.83 10.00 5.79
N CYS A 152 -26.28 11.21 6.12
CA CYS A 152 -25.43 12.40 6.12
C CYS A 152 -24.51 12.37 7.36
N PRO A 153 -23.18 12.22 7.24
CA PRO A 153 -22.30 12.43 8.37
C PRO A 153 -22.32 13.93 8.69
N ILE A 154 -22.66 14.25 9.94
CA ILE A 154 -22.86 15.61 10.41
C ILE A 154 -21.51 16.34 10.41
N ILE A 155 -21.13 16.93 9.28
CA ILE A 155 -19.98 17.83 9.19
C ILE A 155 -20.46 19.12 8.54
N GLY A 156 -20.64 20.14 9.38
CA GLY A 156 -20.67 21.57 9.06
C GLY A 156 -21.43 22.00 7.80
N SER A 157 -22.64 22.51 7.99
CA SER A 157 -23.44 23.33 7.07
C SER A 157 -22.71 23.84 5.81
N PHE A 158 -22.90 23.19 4.67
CA PHE A 158 -22.56 23.75 3.36
C PHE A 158 -23.80 24.27 2.64
N ASN A 159 -23.66 25.47 2.08
CA ASN A 159 -24.74 26.30 1.53
C ASN A 159 -25.27 25.73 0.18
N PRO A 160 -26.57 25.42 0.05
CA PRO A 160 -27.16 24.75 -1.13
C PRO A 160 -27.14 25.58 -2.43
N VAL A 161 -26.75 26.85 -2.37
CA VAL A 161 -26.71 27.74 -3.55
C VAL A 161 -25.52 27.43 -4.48
N ILE A 162 -24.42 26.87 -3.96
CA ILE A 162 -23.20 26.64 -4.77
C ILE A 162 -23.38 25.45 -5.74
N TYR A 163 -24.16 24.44 -5.35
CA TYR A 163 -24.38 23.24 -6.16
C TYR A 163 -25.18 23.49 -7.44
N HIS A 164 -26.14 24.43 -7.41
CA HIS A 164 -26.93 24.79 -8.59
C HIS A 164 -26.14 25.62 -9.61
N LYS A 165 -25.13 26.39 -9.17
CA LYS A 165 -24.31 27.22 -10.06
C LYS A 165 -23.29 26.38 -10.85
N PHE A 166 -22.66 25.39 -10.19
CA PHE A 166 -21.66 24.53 -10.84
C PHE A 166 -22.26 23.60 -11.91
N ARG A 167 -23.51 23.15 -11.72
CA ARG A 167 -24.24 22.33 -12.70
C ARG A 167 -24.72 23.12 -13.93
N TRP A 168 -24.94 24.43 -13.81
CA TRP A 168 -25.39 25.28 -14.92
C TRP A 168 -24.24 25.79 -15.80
N GLU A 169 -23.07 26.11 -15.23
CA GLU A 169 -21.93 26.64 -15.99
C GLU A 169 -21.28 25.60 -16.93
N LEU A 170 -21.43 24.30 -16.63
CA LEU A 170 -20.99 23.20 -17.52
C LEU A 170 -21.90 22.99 -18.74
N GLN A 171 -23.17 23.39 -18.68
CA GLN A 171 -24.13 23.20 -19.78
C GLN A 171 -24.04 24.31 -20.85
N LEU A 172 -23.48 25.47 -20.49
CA LEU A 172 -23.41 26.67 -21.35
C LEU A 172 -22.11 26.79 -22.16
N SER A 173 -21.06 26.02 -21.85
CA SER A 173 -19.75 26.19 -22.48
C SER A 173 -19.55 25.41 -23.78
N GLY A 174 -20.47 24.53 -24.17
CA GLY A 174 -20.42 23.81 -25.46
C GLY A 174 -19.10 23.07 -25.74
N ALA A 175 -18.31 22.81 -24.70
CA ALA A 175 -17.01 22.16 -24.84
C ALA A 175 -17.23 20.66 -25.08
N SER A 176 -16.89 20.21 -26.29
CA SER A 176 -16.77 18.80 -26.61
C SER A 176 -15.84 18.13 -25.59
N ALA A 177 -16.34 17.11 -24.92
CA ALA A 177 -15.60 16.30 -23.97
C ALA A 177 -14.55 15.45 -24.72
N THR A 178 -13.45 16.08 -25.14
CA THR A 178 -12.22 15.38 -25.48
C THR A 178 -11.23 15.61 -24.37
N ASN A 179 -11.22 14.67 -23.41
CA ASN A 179 -10.06 14.17 -22.65
C ASN A 179 -10.51 13.69 -21.26
N THR A 180 -11.25 12.57 -21.24
CA THR A 180 -11.55 11.79 -20.04
C THR A 180 -10.93 10.40 -20.15
N ASP A 181 -9.68 10.32 -20.59
CA ASP A 181 -8.97 9.03 -20.72
C ASP A 181 -8.08 8.69 -19.50
N HIS A 182 -8.13 9.48 -18.42
CA HIS A 182 -7.39 9.16 -17.18
C HIS A 182 -8.24 8.78 -15.97
N VAL A 183 -9.56 8.62 -16.12
CA VAL A 183 -10.42 8.02 -15.07
C VAL A 183 -11.30 6.95 -15.70
N LYS A 184 -10.66 5.89 -16.20
CA LYS A 184 -11.29 4.57 -16.41
C LYS A 184 -10.64 3.55 -15.46
N GLY A 185 -10.69 3.84 -14.16
CA GLY A 185 -10.67 2.77 -13.15
C GLY A 185 -12.06 2.16 -13.13
N SER A 186 -12.17 0.93 -13.60
CA SER A 186 -13.46 0.25 -13.76
C SER A 186 -14.12 0.04 -12.39
N PHE A 187 -15.43 -0.24 -12.36
CA PHE A 187 -16.20 -0.55 -11.14
C PHE A 187 -15.68 -1.77 -10.35
N LEU A 188 -14.57 -2.40 -10.77
CA LEU A 188 -13.92 -3.58 -10.20
C LEU A 188 -12.74 -3.28 -9.26
N ASP A 189 -12.32 -2.02 -9.11
CA ASP A 189 -11.10 -1.66 -8.35
C ASP A 189 -11.32 -1.49 -6.83
N GLN A 190 -12.53 -1.84 -6.34
CA GLN A 190 -12.88 -1.72 -4.93
C GLN A 190 -12.56 -2.99 -4.14
N GLU A 191 -12.01 -2.78 -2.96
CA GLU A 191 -11.64 -3.84 -2.04
C GLU A 191 -12.61 -3.87 -0.84
N PRO A 192 -13.52 -4.88 -0.78
CA PRO A 192 -14.51 -5.00 0.29
C PRO A 192 -13.92 -4.93 1.69
N TRP A 193 -12.73 -5.50 1.93
CA TRP A 193 -12.13 -5.47 3.26
C TRP A 193 -11.82 -4.04 3.72
N LEU A 194 -11.51 -3.13 2.78
CA LEU A 194 -11.29 -1.72 3.11
C LEU A 194 -12.60 -0.97 3.37
N LEU A 195 -13.66 -1.27 2.60
CA LEU A 195 -14.94 -0.58 2.77
C LEU A 195 -15.62 -0.97 4.10
N ASP A 196 -15.61 -2.27 4.38
CA ASP A 196 -16.36 -2.86 5.50
C ASP A 196 -15.65 -2.68 6.83
N HIS A 197 -14.31 -2.78 6.83
CA HIS A 197 -13.55 -2.86 8.08
C HIS A 197 -12.68 -1.65 8.41
N VAL A 198 -12.45 -0.68 7.50
CA VAL A 198 -11.42 0.37 7.73
C VAL A 198 -11.98 1.73 8.11
N ASP A 199 -11.41 2.31 9.16
CA ASP A 199 -11.47 3.72 9.51
C ASP A 199 -10.34 4.48 8.78
N PHE A 200 -10.70 5.18 7.71
CA PHE A 200 -9.77 5.94 6.88
C PHE A 200 -9.22 7.22 7.55
N GLU A 201 -9.70 7.59 8.74
CA GLU A 201 -9.06 8.64 9.56
C GLU A 201 -7.85 8.11 10.32
N ARG A 202 -7.68 6.78 10.38
CA ARG A 202 -6.60 6.09 11.10
C ARG A 202 -5.69 5.32 10.13
N LEU A 203 -5.16 6.05 9.15
CA LEU A 203 -4.18 5.54 8.19
C LEU A 203 -2.76 5.69 8.74
N PHE A 204 -2.07 4.58 8.88
CA PHE A 204 -0.66 4.49 9.28
C PHE A 204 0.18 3.94 8.14
N ILE A 205 1.45 4.32 8.10
CA ILE A 205 2.44 3.74 7.21
C ILE A 205 3.65 3.23 8.01
N ASP A 206 4.20 2.10 7.64
CA ASP A 206 5.38 1.53 8.30
C ASP A 206 6.31 0.90 7.27
N GLY A 207 7.57 0.74 7.64
CA GLY A 207 8.52 0.05 6.80
C GLY A 207 9.83 -0.22 7.51
N ASP A 208 10.46 -1.31 7.10
CA ASP A 208 11.70 -1.79 7.66
C ASP A 208 12.88 -1.57 6.71
N THR A 209 14.01 -1.13 7.28
CA THR A 209 15.29 -0.93 6.60
C THR A 209 15.19 0.03 5.41
N THR A 210 15.16 -0.46 4.18
CA THR A 210 14.95 0.31 2.96
C THR A 210 13.50 0.74 2.80
N GLY A 211 12.54 -0.04 3.31
CA GLY A 211 11.13 0.35 3.36
C GLY A 211 10.91 1.60 4.21
N ALA A 212 11.71 1.82 5.25
CA ALA A 212 11.69 3.06 6.02
C ALA A 212 12.06 4.30 5.18
N ASN A 213 12.88 4.15 4.12
CA ASN A 213 13.16 5.26 3.20
C ASN A 213 11.96 5.56 2.29
N ILE A 214 11.19 4.54 1.90
CA ILE A 214 9.91 4.71 1.20
C ILE A 214 8.94 5.49 2.08
N VAL A 215 8.73 5.06 3.32
CA VAL A 215 7.89 5.75 4.32
C VAL A 215 8.30 7.21 4.47
N HIS A 216 9.60 7.47 4.59
CA HIS A 216 10.12 8.82 4.74
C HIS A 216 9.81 9.70 3.52
N ASN A 217 10.05 9.20 2.31
CA ASN A 217 9.77 9.95 1.08
C ASN A 217 8.27 10.24 0.91
N ILE A 218 7.43 9.25 1.18
CA ILE A 218 5.97 9.38 1.15
C ILE A 218 5.48 10.41 2.15
N THR A 219 6.00 10.39 3.39
CA THR A 219 5.59 11.34 4.43
C THR A 219 5.91 12.77 4.02
N LEU A 220 7.11 13.02 3.48
CA LEU A 220 7.49 14.35 2.98
C LEU A 220 6.58 14.80 1.83
N ARG A 221 6.26 13.90 0.88
CA ARG A 221 5.35 14.19 -0.23
C ARG A 221 3.93 14.44 0.23
N ALA A 222 3.43 13.71 1.22
CA ALA A 222 2.08 13.91 1.77
C ALA A 222 1.90 15.31 2.41
N GLY A 223 3.00 15.99 2.77
CA GLY A 223 2.97 17.38 3.23
C GLY A 223 2.79 18.42 2.12
N ILE A 224 3.03 18.06 0.85
CA ILE A 224 2.90 18.95 -0.32
C ILE A 224 1.79 18.51 -1.27
N GLU A 225 1.42 17.24 -1.26
CA GLU A 225 0.44 16.62 -2.16
C GLU A 225 -0.57 15.82 -1.33
N ASN A 226 -1.86 16.18 -1.46
CA ASN A 226 -2.93 15.48 -0.74
C ASN A 226 -3.20 14.09 -1.32
N LEU A 227 -3.57 13.15 -0.45
CA LEU A 227 -4.16 11.87 -0.84
C LEU A 227 -5.63 12.07 -1.25
N HIS A 228 -6.17 11.13 -2.03
CA HIS A 228 -7.58 11.15 -2.42
C HIS A 228 -8.52 11.26 -1.21
N GLY A 229 -9.62 12.00 -1.36
CA GLY A 229 -10.62 12.19 -0.30
C GLY A 229 -10.09 12.91 0.94
N ASN A 230 -9.00 13.67 0.79
CA ASN A 230 -8.29 14.31 1.89
C ASN A 230 -7.95 13.32 3.01
N ALA A 231 -7.63 12.06 2.66
CA ALA A 231 -7.10 11.10 3.61
C ALA A 231 -5.78 11.63 4.19
N LYS A 232 -5.61 11.47 5.51
CA LYS A 232 -4.42 11.93 6.23
C LYS A 232 -3.67 10.73 6.78
N ILE A 233 -2.35 10.77 6.67
CA ILE A 233 -1.49 9.82 7.36
C ILE A 233 -1.44 10.27 8.83
N LEU A 234 -2.05 9.48 9.72
CA LEU A 234 -2.16 9.79 11.14
C LEU A 234 -0.83 9.57 11.86
N GLY A 235 -0.04 8.61 11.40
CA GLY A 235 1.29 8.33 11.94
C GLY A 235 2.13 7.48 11.00
N HIS A 236 3.44 7.50 11.24
CA HIS A 236 4.38 6.63 10.55
C HIS A 236 5.36 6.00 11.54
N SER A 237 5.84 4.80 11.25
CA SER A 237 6.93 4.16 11.99
C SER A 237 8.05 3.71 11.07
N PHE A 238 9.22 3.50 11.66
CA PHE A 238 10.41 3.02 10.97
C PHE A 238 11.06 1.94 11.81
N VAL A 239 11.39 0.81 11.19
CA VAL A 239 12.23 -0.21 11.81
C VAL A 239 13.60 -0.18 11.14
N ASN A 240 14.67 0.04 11.91
CA ASN A 240 16.06 -0.02 11.42
C ASN A 240 16.37 0.80 10.15
N ARG A 241 15.94 2.07 10.08
CA ARG A 241 16.13 2.93 8.90
C ARG A 241 17.60 3.08 8.51
N ILE A 242 17.91 2.90 7.22
CA ILE A 242 19.25 3.12 6.65
C ILE A 242 19.29 4.48 5.95
N SER A 243 20.09 5.41 6.46
CA SER A 243 20.39 6.68 5.79
C SER A 243 21.85 6.72 5.33
N GLY A 244 22.09 6.87 4.03
CA GLY A 244 23.45 7.06 3.50
C GLY A 244 23.86 8.52 3.57
N ALA A 245 24.92 8.82 4.34
CA ALA A 245 25.71 10.03 4.16
C ALA A 245 26.92 9.67 3.29
N ARG A 246 27.12 10.35 2.16
CA ARG A 246 28.44 10.36 1.52
C ARG A 246 29.36 11.23 2.38
N SER A 247 30.33 10.60 3.05
CA SER A 247 31.51 11.28 3.60
C SER A 247 32.41 11.79 2.48
#